data_AF-A0A369LCF3-F1
#
_entry.id   AF-A0A369LCF3-F1
#
_cell.length_a   1.000
_cell.length_b   1.000
_cell.length_c   1.000
_cell.angle_alpha   90.00
_cell.angle_beta   90.00
_cell.angle_gamma   90.00
#
_symmetry.space_group_name_H-M   'P 1'
#
loop_
_entity.id
_entity.type
_entity.pdbx_description
1 polymer ?
#
loop_
_entity_poly.entity_id
_entity_poly.type
_entity_poly.pdbx_seq_one_letter_code
_entity_poly.pdbx_strand_id
1 'polypeptide(L)'
;MTFDDNMLPAIDDPAVSLVRDERGLALVGEGMELRCDLAGMLPRIKPGRLSHELLVRAARAKGVDQPRAIDATAGFGEDALLLAAAGFHVQLFEHDPVIAALLADGLARAAADPQLSPIVARMRLTSGDSVQALAARASMDVAKPDVVYLDPMFPARQKSAAVKKKFQLLHHLEAPCTDEEGLLRAAIACGPRKVVIKRPAKGPYLADIKPSYSIDGKAVRYDCIVPASMKL
;
A
#
# COMPACT_ATOMS: atom_id res chain seq x y z
N MET A 1 -10.22 9.90 -8.23
CA MET A 1 -9.42 11.02 -8.76
C MET A 1 -8.94 10.58 -10.13
N THR A 2 -9.29 11.28 -11.20
CA THR A 2 -8.73 11.10 -12.54
C THR A 2 -7.66 12.17 -12.71
N PHE A 3 -6.43 11.78 -13.01
CA PHE A 3 -5.37 12.73 -13.35
C PHE A 3 -5.50 13.03 -14.84
N ASP A 4 -5.93 14.24 -15.17
CA ASP A 4 -5.93 14.74 -16.56
C ASP A 4 -4.49 14.98 -17.02
N ASP A 5 -4.21 14.86 -18.32
CA ASP A 5 -2.86 14.97 -18.89
C ASP A 5 -2.19 16.33 -18.64
N ASN A 6 -2.98 17.39 -18.44
CA ASN A 6 -2.49 18.72 -18.07
C ASN A 6 -2.20 18.88 -16.56
N MET A 7 -2.38 17.81 -15.77
CA MET A 7 -2.25 17.81 -14.31
C MET A 7 -1.31 16.71 -13.79
N LEU A 8 -0.46 16.15 -14.65
CA LEU A 8 0.58 15.24 -14.17
C LEU A 8 1.53 15.99 -13.21
N PRO A 9 1.95 15.36 -12.11
CA PRO A 9 2.87 15.97 -11.17
C PRO A 9 4.22 16.22 -11.84
N ALA A 10 4.84 17.34 -11.50
CA ALA A 10 6.22 17.62 -11.88
C ALA A 10 7.17 16.65 -11.15
N ILE A 11 8.26 16.28 -11.81
CA ILE A 11 9.37 15.55 -11.21
C ILE A 11 10.59 16.47 -11.22
N ASP A 12 11.23 16.65 -10.06
CA ASP A 12 12.39 17.53 -9.92
C ASP A 12 13.67 16.94 -10.52
N ASP A 13 13.79 15.61 -10.55
CA ASP A 13 14.96 14.94 -11.13
C ASP A 13 14.83 14.83 -12.66
N PRO A 14 15.71 15.47 -13.45
CA PRO A 14 15.65 15.44 -14.92
C PRO A 14 16.00 14.06 -15.52
N ALA A 15 16.52 13.11 -14.74
CA ALA A 15 16.84 11.76 -15.19
C ALA A 15 15.59 10.89 -15.41
N VAL A 16 14.44 11.30 -14.87
CA VAL A 16 13.17 10.59 -14.97
C VAL A 16 12.04 11.52 -15.42
N SER A 17 11.02 10.96 -16.07
CA SER A 17 9.85 11.71 -16.53
C SER A 17 8.60 10.84 -16.56
N LEU A 18 7.42 11.46 -16.47
CA LEU A 18 6.15 10.79 -16.72
C LEU A 18 5.82 10.84 -18.21
N VAL A 19 5.52 9.68 -18.79
CA VAL A 19 5.15 9.52 -20.20
C VAL A 19 3.84 8.75 -20.29
N ARG A 20 2.86 9.31 -21.01
CA ARG A 20 1.63 8.61 -21.36
C ARG A 20 1.73 8.05 -22.78
N ASP A 21 1.34 6.79 -22.94
CA ASP A 21 1.19 6.11 -24.22
C ASP A 21 -0.11 5.28 -24.24
N GLU A 22 -0.31 4.49 -25.29
CA GLU A 22 -1.47 3.60 -25.45
C GLU A 22 -1.62 2.56 -24.32
N ARG A 23 -0.54 2.27 -23.57
CA ARG A 23 -0.52 1.32 -22.45
C ARG A 23 -0.79 1.99 -21.10
N GLY A 24 -0.98 3.31 -21.06
CA GLY A 24 -1.29 4.10 -19.86
C GLY A 24 -0.17 5.08 -19.49
N LEU A 25 -0.02 5.36 -18.20
CA LEU A 25 1.02 6.23 -17.65
C LEU A 25 2.23 5.42 -17.17
N ALA A 26 3.45 5.86 -17.52
CA ALA A 26 4.72 5.31 -17.06
C ALA A 26 5.64 6.37 -16.48
N LEU A 27 6.47 5.93 -15.54
CA LEU A 27 7.72 6.60 -15.19
C LEU A 27 8.83 6.04 -16.08
N VAL A 28 9.53 6.90 -16.80
CA VAL A 28 10.59 6.54 -17.76
C VAL A 28 11.87 7.25 -17.36
N GLY A 29 12.99 6.53 -17.38
CA GLY A 29 14.32 7.09 -17.11
C GLY A 29 15.39 6.01 -17.22
N GLU A 30 16.64 6.40 -17.45
CA GLU A 30 17.79 5.47 -17.44
C GLU A 30 17.63 4.20 -18.31
N GLY A 31 16.88 4.30 -19.42
CA GLY A 31 16.57 3.17 -20.31
C GLY A 31 15.56 2.16 -19.74
N MET A 32 14.79 2.56 -18.73
CA MET A 32 13.79 1.75 -18.04
C MET A 32 12.42 2.42 -18.06
N GLU A 33 11.38 1.61 -17.91
CA GLU A 33 9.98 2.03 -17.84
C GLU A 33 9.30 1.31 -16.67
N LEU A 34 8.57 2.04 -15.84
CA LEU A 34 7.80 1.52 -14.73
C LEU A 34 6.34 1.97 -14.84
N ARG A 35 5.42 1.00 -14.78
CA ARG A 35 3.96 1.21 -14.79
C ARG A 35 3.33 0.46 -13.64
N CYS A 36 2.24 1.01 -13.11
CA CYS A 36 1.37 0.26 -12.23
C CYS A 36 0.63 -0.82 -13.02
N ASP A 37 0.92 -2.10 -12.77
CA ASP A 37 0.27 -3.22 -13.46
C ASP A 37 -0.45 -4.15 -12.47
N LEU A 38 -1.74 -3.86 -12.24
CA LEU A 38 -2.60 -4.69 -11.40
C LEU A 38 -3.09 -5.96 -12.12
N ALA A 39 -3.02 -6.04 -13.45
CA ALA A 39 -3.37 -7.24 -14.20
C ALA A 39 -2.35 -8.37 -13.96
N GLY A 40 -1.07 -8.01 -13.76
CA GLY A 40 -0.03 -8.93 -13.32
C GLY A 40 -0.35 -9.66 -11.99
N MET A 41 -1.27 -9.13 -11.18
CA MET A 41 -1.68 -9.73 -9.89
C MET A 41 -2.81 -10.75 -10.00
N LEU A 42 -3.47 -10.89 -11.17
CA LEU A 42 -4.54 -11.87 -11.42
C LEU A 42 -4.20 -13.30 -10.94
N PRO A 43 -2.99 -13.83 -11.15
CA PRO A 43 -2.64 -15.16 -10.67
C PRO A 43 -2.62 -15.29 -9.14
N ARG A 44 -2.39 -14.20 -8.39
CA ARG A 44 -2.31 -14.21 -6.92
C ARG A 44 -3.68 -14.10 -6.25
N ILE A 45 -4.62 -13.38 -6.88
CA ILE A 45 -5.97 -13.16 -6.33
C ILE A 45 -6.97 -14.29 -6.58
N LYS A 46 -6.56 -15.38 -7.24
CA LYS A 46 -7.39 -16.59 -7.39
C LYS A 46 -7.77 -17.13 -6.00
N PRO A 47 -9.02 -17.56 -5.73
CA PRO A 47 -9.50 -17.90 -4.38
C PRO A 47 -8.58 -18.87 -3.59
N GLY A 48 -8.10 -19.93 -4.24
CA GLY A 48 -7.19 -20.89 -3.62
C GLY A 48 -5.85 -20.28 -3.21
N ARG A 49 -5.30 -19.35 -3.99
CA ARG A 49 -4.01 -18.70 -3.69
C ARG A 49 -4.17 -17.53 -2.73
N LEU A 50 -5.21 -16.74 -2.92
CA LEU A 50 -5.55 -15.58 -2.09
C LEU A 50 -5.68 -15.95 -0.61
N SER A 51 -6.34 -17.06 -0.30
CA SER A 51 -6.50 -17.53 1.09
C SER A 51 -5.19 -17.92 1.78
N HIS A 52 -4.12 -18.17 1.01
CA HIS A 52 -2.78 -18.48 1.51
C HIS A 52 -1.87 -17.25 1.60
N GLU A 53 -2.26 -16.11 1.02
CA GLU A 53 -1.50 -14.86 1.13
C GLU A 53 -1.38 -14.45 2.61
N LEU A 54 -0.15 -14.21 3.05
CA LEU A 54 0.14 -13.92 4.46
C LEU A 54 -0.56 -12.64 4.93
N LEU A 55 -0.60 -11.62 4.08
CA LEU A 55 -1.34 -10.38 4.34
C LEU A 55 -2.82 -10.65 4.59
N VAL A 56 -3.47 -11.44 3.74
CA VAL A 56 -4.90 -11.78 3.87
C VAL A 56 -5.15 -12.52 5.19
N ARG A 57 -4.25 -13.44 5.56
CA ARG A 57 -4.32 -14.14 6.85
C ARG A 57 -4.13 -13.20 8.04
N ALA A 58 -3.19 -12.26 7.97
CA ALA A 58 -2.94 -11.26 9.01
C ALA A 58 -4.13 -10.29 9.17
N ALA A 59 -4.68 -9.81 8.07
CA ALA A 59 -5.76 -8.84 8.02
C ALA A 59 -7.12 -9.43 8.43
N ARG A 60 -7.35 -10.74 8.25
CA ARG A 60 -8.65 -11.41 8.51
C ARG A 60 -9.33 -10.92 9.80
N ALA A 61 -10.53 -10.36 9.65
CA ALA A 61 -11.41 -9.98 10.75
C ALA A 61 -12.57 -10.99 10.85
N LYS A 62 -12.68 -11.70 11.98
CA LYS A 62 -13.77 -12.68 12.17
C LYS A 62 -15.10 -11.96 12.42
N GLY A 63 -16.17 -12.45 11.81
CA GLY A 63 -17.53 -11.94 12.03
C GLY A 63 -17.81 -10.57 11.39
N VAL A 64 -17.03 -10.19 10.37
CA VAL A 64 -17.22 -8.95 9.62
C VAL A 64 -17.44 -9.29 8.14
N ASP A 65 -18.61 -8.95 7.61
CA ASP A 65 -19.03 -9.33 6.24
C ASP A 65 -18.38 -8.42 5.17
N GLN A 66 -18.24 -7.13 5.47
CA GLN A 66 -17.62 -6.14 4.58
C GLN A 66 -16.52 -5.36 5.32
N PRO A 67 -15.36 -5.99 5.57
CA PRO A 67 -14.35 -5.38 6.40
C PRO A 67 -13.72 -4.17 5.71
N ARG A 68 -13.27 -3.20 6.51
CA ARG A 68 -12.67 -1.95 6.03
C ARG A 68 -11.18 -1.94 6.33
N ALA A 69 -10.37 -1.69 5.31
CA ALA A 69 -8.94 -1.50 5.46
C ALA A 69 -8.54 -0.07 5.08
N ILE A 70 -7.55 0.45 5.78
CA ILE A 70 -6.76 1.59 5.31
C ILE A 70 -5.38 1.07 4.97
N ASP A 71 -4.93 1.24 3.74
CA ASP A 71 -3.54 1.10 3.34
C ASP A 71 -2.88 2.47 3.41
N ALA A 72 -2.00 2.66 4.39
CA ALA A 72 -1.38 3.96 4.67
C ALA A 72 -0.12 4.24 3.82
N THR A 73 0.30 3.25 3.03
CA THR A 73 1.56 3.25 2.26
C THR A 73 1.34 2.51 0.94
N ALA A 74 0.40 3.04 0.13
CA ALA A 74 -0.21 2.29 -0.95
C ALA A 74 0.78 1.82 -2.02
N GLY A 75 1.80 2.62 -2.36
CA GLY A 75 2.73 2.32 -3.44
C GLY A 75 1.99 2.04 -4.75
N PHE A 76 2.24 0.88 -5.35
CA PHE A 76 1.54 0.42 -6.56
C PHE A 76 0.23 -0.35 -6.28
N GLY A 77 -0.25 -0.36 -5.04
CA GLY A 77 -1.57 -0.90 -4.68
C GLY A 77 -1.70 -2.42 -4.77
N GLU A 78 -0.59 -3.17 -4.91
CA GLU A 78 -0.62 -4.64 -5.00
C GLU A 78 -1.20 -5.28 -3.73
N ASP A 79 -0.72 -4.86 -2.56
CA ASP A 79 -1.18 -5.37 -1.27
C ASP A 79 -2.63 -4.93 -0.98
N ALA A 80 -2.99 -3.69 -1.32
CA ALA A 80 -4.37 -3.22 -1.30
C ALA A 80 -5.29 -4.04 -2.22
N LEU A 81 -4.83 -4.47 -3.40
CA LEU A 81 -5.58 -5.33 -4.30
C LEU A 81 -5.82 -6.72 -3.68
N LEU A 82 -4.84 -7.29 -2.96
CA LEU A 82 -5.03 -8.54 -2.22
C LEU A 82 -6.11 -8.39 -1.14
N LEU A 83 -6.09 -7.29 -0.38
CA LEU A 83 -7.13 -6.99 0.61
C LEU A 83 -8.50 -6.82 -0.05
N ALA A 84 -8.59 -6.05 -1.13
CA ALA A 84 -9.83 -5.85 -1.87
C ALA A 84 -10.37 -7.15 -2.48
N ALA A 85 -9.50 -8.02 -2.98
CA ALA A 85 -9.86 -9.34 -3.48
C ALA A 85 -10.37 -10.25 -2.36
N ALA A 86 -9.86 -10.07 -1.13
CA ALA A 86 -10.33 -10.76 0.06
C ALA A 86 -11.64 -10.18 0.64
N GLY A 87 -12.24 -9.19 -0.02
CA GLY A 87 -13.54 -8.62 0.33
C GLY A 87 -13.47 -7.29 1.08
N PHE A 88 -12.27 -6.73 1.33
CA PHE A 88 -12.16 -5.46 2.02
C PHE A 88 -12.57 -4.27 1.14
N HIS A 89 -13.21 -3.28 1.74
CA HIS A 89 -13.22 -1.91 1.21
C HIS A 89 -11.94 -1.22 1.67
N VAL A 90 -11.09 -0.84 0.72
CA VAL A 90 -9.74 -0.34 0.98
C VAL A 90 -9.65 1.15 0.63
N GLN A 91 -9.29 1.97 1.61
CA GLN A 91 -8.84 3.34 1.37
C GLN A 91 -7.31 3.33 1.26
N LEU A 92 -6.77 3.80 0.14
CA LEU A 92 -5.35 3.81 -0.15
C LEU A 92 -4.83 5.24 0.02
N PHE A 93 -3.71 5.41 0.71
CA PHE A 93 -3.00 6.67 0.81
C PHE A 93 -1.62 6.55 0.16
N GLU A 94 -1.33 7.46 -0.75
CA GLU A 94 -0.01 7.61 -1.36
C GLU A 94 0.42 9.07 -1.26
N HIS A 95 1.56 9.30 -0.61
CA HIS A 95 2.08 10.64 -0.37
C HIS A 95 2.80 11.18 -1.60
N ASP A 96 3.55 10.33 -2.30
CA ASP A 96 4.29 10.74 -3.48
C ASP A 96 3.30 10.97 -4.65
N PRO A 97 3.21 12.19 -5.18
CA PRO A 97 2.20 12.50 -6.19
C PRO A 97 2.43 11.75 -7.51
N VAL A 98 3.68 11.40 -7.84
CA VAL A 98 4.06 10.66 -9.05
C VAL A 98 3.62 9.21 -8.93
N ILE A 99 3.89 8.56 -7.81
CA ILE A 99 3.41 7.20 -7.52
C ILE A 99 1.88 7.20 -7.45
N ALA A 100 1.25 8.21 -6.83
CA ALA A 100 -0.20 8.33 -6.79
C ALA A 100 -0.81 8.45 -8.20
N ALA A 101 -0.18 9.20 -9.10
CA ALA A 101 -0.61 9.32 -10.50
C ALA A 101 -0.49 7.98 -11.26
N LEU A 102 0.63 7.26 -11.08
CA LEU A 102 0.84 5.93 -11.67
C LEU A 102 -0.19 4.91 -11.14
N LEU A 103 -0.45 4.92 -9.84
CA LEU A 103 -1.45 4.04 -9.21
C LEU A 103 -2.86 4.38 -9.70
N ALA A 104 -3.21 5.66 -9.81
CA ALA A 104 -4.52 6.08 -10.32
C ALA A 104 -4.74 5.59 -11.77
N ASP A 105 -3.74 5.71 -12.62
CA ASP A 105 -3.77 5.15 -13.98
C ASP A 105 -3.92 3.61 -13.97
N GLY A 106 -3.17 2.93 -13.10
CA GLY A 106 -3.28 1.48 -12.90
C GLY A 106 -4.67 1.02 -12.45
N LEU A 107 -5.28 1.76 -11.51
CA LEU A 107 -6.65 1.52 -11.05
C LEU A 107 -7.68 1.75 -12.16
N ALA A 108 -7.51 2.81 -12.97
CA ALA A 108 -8.40 3.11 -14.08
C ALA A 108 -8.36 2.00 -15.14
N ARG A 109 -7.17 1.53 -15.53
CA ARG A 109 -7.01 0.39 -16.44
C ARG A 109 -7.59 -0.91 -15.87
N ALA A 110 -7.34 -1.19 -14.59
CA ALA A 110 -7.90 -2.36 -13.91
C ALA A 110 -9.44 -2.29 -13.80
N ALA A 111 -10.03 -1.10 -13.70
CA ALA A 111 -11.48 -0.94 -13.68
C ALA A 111 -12.15 -1.29 -15.02
N ALA A 112 -11.40 -1.22 -16.13
CA ALA A 112 -11.85 -1.63 -17.46
C ALA A 112 -11.68 -3.14 -17.72
N ASP A 113 -10.92 -3.86 -16.89
CA ASP A 113 -10.80 -5.32 -16.98
C ASP A 113 -11.95 -6.00 -16.21
N PRO A 114 -12.80 -6.82 -16.85
CA PRO A 114 -13.93 -7.50 -16.19
C PRO A 114 -13.54 -8.37 -14.99
N GLN A 115 -12.32 -8.92 -14.94
CA GLN A 115 -11.85 -9.75 -13.84
C GLN A 115 -11.43 -8.93 -12.62
N LEU A 116 -10.97 -7.70 -12.84
CA LEU A 116 -10.48 -6.81 -11.78
C LEU A 116 -11.51 -5.76 -11.37
N SER A 117 -12.40 -5.36 -12.27
CA SER A 117 -13.38 -4.28 -12.06
C SER A 117 -14.15 -4.42 -10.74
N PRO A 118 -14.71 -5.60 -10.38
CA PRO A 118 -15.42 -5.75 -9.10
C PRO A 118 -14.51 -5.63 -7.86
N ILE A 119 -13.21 -5.88 -8.02
CA ILE A 119 -12.22 -5.83 -6.95
C ILE A 119 -11.75 -4.39 -6.76
N VAL A 120 -11.32 -3.73 -7.82
CA VAL A 120 -10.86 -2.32 -7.75
C VAL A 120 -12.01 -1.36 -7.45
N ALA A 121 -13.26 -1.74 -7.72
CA ALA A 121 -14.44 -1.01 -7.24
C ALA A 121 -14.49 -0.85 -5.71
N ARG A 122 -13.78 -1.69 -4.94
CA ARG A 122 -13.61 -1.58 -3.49
C ARG A 122 -12.41 -0.73 -3.05
N MET A 123 -11.61 -0.23 -3.98
CA MET A 123 -10.39 0.54 -3.73
C MET A 123 -10.64 2.04 -3.95
N ARG A 124 -10.21 2.87 -3.00
CA ARG A 124 -10.34 4.34 -3.09
C ARG A 124 -9.00 5.00 -2.77
N LEU A 125 -8.32 5.48 -3.82
CA LEU A 125 -7.07 6.23 -3.68
C LEU A 125 -7.31 7.66 -3.21
N THR A 126 -6.51 8.08 -2.23
CA THR A 126 -6.34 9.44 -1.77
C THR A 126 -4.85 9.79 -1.90
N SER A 127 -4.52 10.80 -2.70
CA SER A 127 -3.15 11.34 -2.72
C SER A 127 -2.97 12.27 -1.52
N GLY A 128 -1.87 12.10 -0.78
CA GLY A 128 -1.54 12.89 0.40
C GLY A 128 -0.90 12.07 1.52
N ASP A 129 -0.44 12.79 2.55
CA ASP A 129 0.18 12.21 3.74
C ASP A 129 -0.82 11.39 4.57
N SER A 130 -0.55 10.10 4.72
CA SER A 130 -1.40 9.19 5.49
C SER A 130 -1.39 9.50 6.99
N VAL A 131 -0.29 10.02 7.55
CA VAL A 131 -0.21 10.38 8.98
C VAL A 131 -1.20 11.49 9.30
N GLN A 132 -1.21 12.55 8.49
CA GLN A 132 -2.16 13.66 8.63
C GLN A 132 -3.61 13.19 8.45
N ALA A 133 -3.86 12.37 7.42
CA ALA A 133 -5.19 11.86 7.14
C ALA A 133 -5.73 10.95 8.26
N LEU A 134 -4.88 10.05 8.80
CA LEU A 134 -5.22 9.18 9.91
C LEU A 134 -5.46 9.96 11.20
N ALA A 135 -4.62 10.96 11.52
CA ALA A 135 -4.79 11.83 12.68
C ALA A 135 -6.10 12.63 12.62
N ALA A 136 -6.41 13.23 11.45
CA ALA A 136 -7.67 13.92 11.24
C ALA A 136 -8.87 12.97 11.39
N ARG A 137 -8.77 11.77 10.81
CA ARG A 137 -9.82 10.74 10.89
C ARG A 137 -10.08 10.28 12.32
N ALA A 138 -9.06 10.20 13.17
CA ALA A 138 -9.20 9.80 14.57
C ALA A 138 -10.10 10.75 15.38
N SER A 139 -10.25 12.00 14.94
CA SER A 139 -11.10 13.01 15.58
C SER A 139 -12.50 13.12 14.97
N MET A 140 -12.79 12.37 13.90
CA MET A 140 -14.07 12.42 13.20
C MET A 140 -15.02 11.32 13.71
N ASP A 141 -16.32 11.60 13.74
CA ASP A 141 -17.35 10.59 13.98
C ASP A 141 -17.61 9.76 12.72
N VAL A 142 -16.62 8.96 12.35
CA VAL A 142 -16.67 8.04 11.20
C VAL A 142 -16.42 6.62 11.67
N ALA A 143 -17.06 5.66 11.01
CA ALA A 143 -16.86 4.26 11.34
C ALA A 143 -15.36 3.88 11.26
N LYS A 144 -14.88 3.20 12.30
CA LYS A 144 -13.49 2.78 12.47
C LYS A 144 -13.12 1.71 11.42
N PRO A 145 -11.86 1.67 10.96
CA PRO A 145 -11.40 0.59 10.10
C PRO A 145 -11.28 -0.72 10.89
N ASP A 146 -11.40 -1.87 10.23
CA ASP A 146 -11.06 -3.15 10.84
C ASP A 146 -9.53 -3.34 10.86
N VAL A 147 -8.86 -2.90 9.80
CA VAL A 147 -7.42 -3.03 9.61
C VAL A 147 -6.83 -1.70 9.17
N VAL A 148 -5.71 -1.30 9.78
CA VAL A 148 -4.77 -0.36 9.15
C VAL A 148 -3.55 -1.17 8.73
N TYR A 149 -3.17 -1.07 7.46
CA TYR A 149 -2.02 -1.75 6.87
C TYR A 149 -0.90 -0.75 6.62
N LEU A 150 0.32 -1.12 7.05
CA LEU A 150 1.54 -0.34 6.93
C LEU A 150 2.63 -1.20 6.27
N ASP A 151 3.20 -0.71 5.18
CA ASP A 151 4.43 -1.21 4.54
C ASP A 151 5.33 -0.01 4.23
N PRO A 152 5.76 0.75 5.26
CA PRO A 152 6.65 1.87 5.01
C PRO A 152 7.93 1.30 4.43
N MET A 153 8.37 1.90 3.33
CA MET A 153 9.62 1.49 2.75
C MET A 153 10.77 1.70 3.74
N PHE A 154 11.52 0.65 4.01
CA PHE A 154 12.68 0.72 4.87
C PHE A 154 13.90 1.22 4.09
N PRO A 155 14.76 2.05 4.70
CA PRO A 155 16.07 2.33 4.13
C PRO A 155 16.82 1.01 3.94
N ALA A 156 17.19 0.71 2.70
CA ALA A 156 17.66 -0.60 2.31
C ALA A 156 18.98 -0.98 3.00
N ARG A 157 19.01 -2.16 3.64
CA ARG A 157 20.24 -2.98 3.74
C ARG A 157 20.09 -4.22 2.86
N GLN A 158 20.53 -4.07 1.61
CA GLN A 158 21.14 -5.07 0.70
C GLN A 158 20.31 -6.23 0.07
N LYS A 159 20.43 -6.28 -1.29
CA LYS A 159 20.64 -7.43 -2.24
C LYS A 159 19.45 -8.06 -2.99
N SER A 160 19.28 -7.70 -4.27
CA SER A 160 19.57 -8.56 -5.44
C SER A 160 19.56 -7.77 -6.77
N ALA A 161 20.26 -8.24 -7.80
CA ALA A 161 20.52 -7.50 -9.05
C ALA A 161 19.33 -7.35 -10.01
N ALA A 162 18.29 -8.18 -9.89
CA ALA A 162 17.07 -8.08 -10.71
C ALA A 162 16.01 -7.16 -10.07
N VAL A 163 16.01 -7.06 -8.74
CA VAL A 163 15.21 -6.09 -7.98
C VAL A 163 15.76 -4.66 -8.16
N LYS A 164 17.05 -4.52 -8.53
CA LYS A 164 17.68 -3.21 -8.80
C LYS A 164 16.99 -2.39 -9.89
N LYS A 165 16.53 -2.98 -11.00
CA LYS A 165 16.12 -2.16 -12.17
C LYS A 165 14.82 -1.38 -11.97
N LYS A 166 13.75 -2.04 -11.49
CA LYS A 166 12.47 -1.34 -11.24
C LYS A 166 12.53 -0.40 -10.04
N PHE A 167 13.29 -0.75 -8.99
CA PHE A 167 13.49 0.11 -7.83
C PHE A 167 14.45 1.29 -8.09
N GLN A 168 15.30 1.21 -9.12
CA GLN A 168 16.22 2.29 -9.46
C GLN A 168 15.47 3.56 -9.91
N LEU A 169 14.36 3.42 -10.64
CA LEU A 169 13.51 4.58 -10.95
C LEU A 169 12.80 5.14 -9.72
N LEU A 170 12.42 4.27 -8.78
CA LEU A 170 11.72 4.67 -7.56
C LEU A 170 12.64 5.41 -6.58
N HIS A 171 13.94 5.11 -6.57
CA HIS A 171 14.92 5.87 -5.77
C HIS A 171 15.00 7.37 -6.13
N HIS A 172 14.56 7.76 -7.33
CA HIS A 172 14.46 9.17 -7.74
C HIS A 172 13.25 9.89 -7.14
N LEU A 173 12.24 9.14 -6.70
CA LEU A 173 10.98 9.66 -6.15
C LEU A 173 10.92 9.52 -4.63
N GLU A 174 11.52 8.47 -4.10
CA GLU A 174 11.26 8.04 -2.73
C GLU A 174 12.16 8.73 -1.69
N ALA A 175 11.51 9.46 -0.77
CA ALA A 175 12.11 9.80 0.51
C ALA A 175 11.86 8.66 1.53
N PRO A 176 12.87 8.17 2.27
CA PRO A 176 12.65 7.20 3.34
C PRO A 176 11.61 7.71 4.36
N CYS A 177 10.80 6.80 4.92
CA CYS A 177 9.91 7.17 6.03
C CYS A 177 10.76 7.66 7.20
N THR A 178 10.68 8.94 7.52
CA THR A 178 11.48 9.59 8.57
C THR A 178 10.80 9.53 9.94
N ASP A 179 9.48 9.29 9.98
CA ASP A 179 8.68 9.26 11.21
C ASP A 179 7.87 7.95 11.34
N GLU A 180 8.58 6.84 11.61
CA GLU A 180 7.93 5.54 11.86
C GLU A 180 6.99 5.58 13.08
N GLU A 181 7.36 6.36 14.10
CA GLU A 181 6.59 6.46 15.35
C GLU A 181 5.28 7.22 15.14
N GLY A 182 5.32 8.36 14.44
CA GLY A 182 4.13 9.13 14.07
C GLY A 182 3.17 8.33 13.19
N LEU A 183 3.69 7.59 12.20
CA LEU A 183 2.88 6.70 11.36
C LEU A 183 2.17 5.63 12.20
N LEU A 184 2.90 4.94 13.06
CA LEU A 184 2.33 3.89 13.89
C LEU A 184 1.31 4.44 14.91
N ARG A 185 1.62 5.57 15.55
CA ARG A 185 0.71 6.24 16.49
C ARG A 185 -0.58 6.68 15.78
N ALA A 186 -0.49 7.28 14.59
CA ALA A 186 -1.66 7.70 13.82
C ALA A 186 -2.53 6.49 13.39
N ALA A 187 -1.89 5.39 12.99
CA ALA A 187 -2.58 4.14 12.66
C ALA A 187 -3.36 3.57 13.86
N ILE A 188 -2.75 3.57 15.06
CA ILE A 188 -3.41 3.11 16.30
C ILE A 188 -4.55 4.08 16.70
N ALA A 189 -4.34 5.39 16.57
CA ALA A 189 -5.31 6.42 16.95
C ALA A 189 -6.63 6.33 16.18
N CYS A 190 -6.61 5.79 14.95
CA CYS A 190 -7.83 5.49 14.17
C CYS A 190 -8.74 4.43 14.82
N GLY A 191 -8.29 3.79 15.90
CA GLY A 191 -9.01 2.76 16.62
C GLY A 191 -9.31 1.50 15.81
N PRO A 192 -8.38 0.97 14.98
CA PRO A 192 -8.64 -0.26 14.25
C PRO A 192 -8.78 -1.46 15.18
N ARG A 193 -9.40 -2.54 14.70
CA ARG A 193 -9.32 -3.83 15.39
C ARG A 193 -7.88 -4.34 15.44
N LYS A 194 -7.10 -4.08 14.38
CA LYS A 194 -5.68 -4.39 14.32
C LYS A 194 -4.92 -3.45 13.37
N VAL A 195 -3.64 -3.23 13.66
CA VAL A 195 -2.66 -2.68 12.72
C VAL A 195 -1.81 -3.84 12.22
N VAL A 196 -1.68 -3.98 10.90
CA VAL A 196 -0.87 -5.02 10.24
C VAL A 196 0.31 -4.34 9.56
N ILE A 197 1.52 -4.78 9.88
CA ILE A 197 2.75 -4.13 9.45
C ILE A 197 3.60 -5.14 8.70
N LYS A 198 3.89 -4.89 7.43
CA LYS A 198 4.80 -5.72 6.65
C LYS A 198 6.24 -5.35 6.99
N ARG A 199 7.05 -6.37 7.27
CA ARG A 199 8.47 -6.23 7.60
C ARG A 199 9.29 -7.29 6.86
N PRO A 200 10.58 -7.03 6.58
CA PRO A 200 11.51 -8.10 6.26
C PRO A 200 11.52 -9.15 7.38
N ALA A 201 11.66 -10.44 7.05
CA ALA A 201 11.54 -11.53 8.03
C ALA A 201 12.45 -11.33 9.27
N LYS A 202 13.64 -10.75 9.08
CA LYS A 202 14.61 -10.44 10.15
C LYS A 202 14.80 -8.93 10.40
N GLY A 203 13.90 -8.08 9.90
CA GLY A 203 13.95 -6.64 10.14
C GLY A 203 13.57 -6.27 11.59
N PRO A 204 13.92 -5.07 12.06
CA PRO A 204 13.45 -4.58 13.36
C PRO A 204 11.93 -4.41 13.36
N TYR A 205 11.33 -4.16 14.53
CA TYR A 205 9.94 -3.76 14.62
C TYR A 205 9.77 -2.30 14.20
N LEU A 206 8.57 -1.92 13.75
CA LEU A 206 8.28 -0.53 13.41
C LEU A 206 8.27 0.30 14.69
N ALA A 207 9.04 1.40 14.71
CA ALA A 207 9.20 2.27 15.87
C ALA A 207 9.61 1.52 17.16
N ASP A 208 10.34 0.40 17.02
CA ASP A 208 10.75 -0.50 18.11
C ASP A 208 9.59 -1.04 18.98
N ILE A 209 8.35 -0.97 18.50
CA ILE A 209 7.16 -1.45 19.21
C ILE A 209 6.94 -2.94 18.92
N LYS A 210 7.02 -3.77 19.96
CA LYS A 210 6.75 -5.21 19.85
C LYS A 210 5.29 -5.47 19.46
N PRO A 211 5.01 -6.25 18.41
CA PRO A 211 3.64 -6.60 18.02
C PRO A 211 2.98 -7.56 19.01
N SER A 212 1.65 -7.61 19.00
CA SER A 212 0.88 -8.60 19.76
C SER A 212 1.19 -10.03 19.29
N TYR A 213 1.36 -10.21 17.97
CA TYR A 213 1.84 -11.44 17.35
C TYR A 213 2.37 -11.14 15.95
N SER A 214 3.11 -12.08 15.36
CA SER A 214 3.61 -11.97 13.98
C SER A 214 3.20 -13.21 13.17
N ILE A 215 3.03 -13.04 11.86
CA ILE A 215 2.87 -14.14 10.91
C ILE A 215 4.12 -14.19 10.02
N ASP A 216 4.93 -15.22 10.23
CA ASP A 216 6.20 -15.38 9.53
C ASP A 216 6.05 -16.00 8.13
N GLY A 217 6.79 -15.44 7.19
CA GLY A 217 7.05 -16.00 5.86
C GLY A 217 8.55 -16.16 5.62
N LYS A 218 8.91 -16.66 4.44
CA LYS A 218 10.32 -16.89 4.08
C LYS A 218 11.13 -15.59 3.95
N ALA A 219 10.54 -14.56 3.34
CA ALA A 219 11.22 -13.29 3.03
C ALA A 219 10.65 -12.12 3.83
N VAL A 220 9.34 -12.13 4.07
CA VAL A 220 8.61 -11.11 4.82
C VAL A 220 7.87 -11.74 5.99
N ARG A 221 7.58 -10.93 6.99
CA ARG A 221 6.63 -11.24 8.07
C ARG A 221 5.62 -10.11 8.19
N TYR A 222 4.47 -10.42 8.80
CA TYR A 222 3.44 -9.43 9.11
C TYR A 222 3.28 -9.32 10.63
N ASP A 223 3.74 -8.20 11.18
CA ASP A 223 3.63 -7.87 12.59
C ASP A 223 2.22 -7.29 12.84
N CYS A 224 1.49 -7.87 13.80
CA CYS A 224 0.10 -7.51 14.09
C CYS A 224 0.01 -6.89 15.49
N ILE A 225 -0.42 -5.64 15.55
CA ILE A 225 -0.74 -4.94 16.80
C ILE A 225 -2.25 -4.95 16.97
N VAL A 226 -2.73 -5.44 18.11
CA VAL A 226 -4.15 -5.39 18.49
C VAL A 226 -4.29 -4.32 19.58
N PRO A 227 -4.81 -3.11 19.29
CA PRO A 227 -4.84 -2.01 20.25
C PRO A 227 -5.50 -2.35 21.58
N ALA A 228 -6.59 -3.13 21.57
CA ALA A 228 -7.27 -3.58 22.79
C ALA A 228 -6.40 -4.48 23.72
N SER A 229 -5.28 -4.99 23.21
CA SER A 229 -4.32 -5.81 23.97
C SER A 229 -3.08 -5.05 24.42
N MET A 230 -2.90 -3.80 23.98
CA MET A 230 -1.77 -2.97 24.40
C MET A 230 -2.00 -2.49 25.84
N LYS A 231 -1.05 -2.80 26.72
CA LYS A 231 -0.86 -2.04 27.96
C LYS A 231 -0.06 -0.80 27.57
N LEU A 232 -0.74 0.33 27.40
CA LEU A 232 -0.10 1.64 27.35
C LEU A 232 0.46 2.00 28.72
#